data_AF-A0ABC9QV94-F1
#
_entry.id   AF-A0ABC9QV94-F1
#
_cell.length_a   1.000
_cell.length_b   1.000
_cell.length_c   1.000
_cell.angle_alpha   90.00
_cell.angle_beta   90.00
_cell.angle_gamma   90.00
#
_symmetry.space_group_name_H-M   'P 1'
#
loop_
_entity.id
_entity.type
_entity.pdbx_description
1 polymer ?
#
loop_
_entity_poly.entity_id
_entity_poly.type
_entity_poly.pdbx_seq_one_letter_code
_entity_poly.pdbx_strand_id
1 'polypeptide(L)'
;MQITNSYPCILYLLIITDKTLQINMSEEKVYLISEIYEVYKDIVMEEEFILCTLKILQMNCSINLFQQDLEYLLNNRLIKKINIEIANGC
;
A
#
# COMPACT_ATOMS: atom_id res chain seq x y z
N MET A 1 20.79 17.40 1.28
CA MET A 1 19.41 17.26 0.75
C MET A 1 18.92 15.91 1.26
N GLN A 2 18.09 15.89 2.31
CA GLN A 2 17.48 14.64 2.73
C GLN A 2 16.53 14.25 1.60
N ILE A 3 16.81 13.14 0.92
CA ILE A 3 15.85 12.55 0.01
C ILE A 3 14.74 12.07 0.94
N THR A 4 13.71 12.88 1.13
CA THR A 4 12.42 12.41 1.62
C THR A 4 11.97 11.42 0.57
N ASN A 5 12.31 10.14 0.77
CA ASN A 5 11.85 9.05 -0.06
C ASN A 5 10.34 8.99 0.15
N SER A 6 9.60 9.83 -0.57
CA SER A 6 8.15 9.80 -0.58
C SER A 6 7.71 8.56 -1.32
N TYR A 7 6.66 7.93 -0.85
CA TYR A 7 5.87 7.03 -1.65
C TYR A 7 5.48 7.75 -2.97
N PRO A 8 5.70 7.15 -4.16
CA PRO A 8 5.90 5.74 -4.46
C PRO A 8 7.36 5.27 -4.65
N CYS A 9 8.39 6.07 -4.32
CA CYS A 9 9.79 5.73 -4.60
C CYS A 9 10.27 4.45 -3.88
N ILE A 10 9.86 4.21 -2.63
CA ILE A 10 10.23 3.00 -1.88
C ILE A 10 9.56 1.76 -2.48
N LEU A 11 8.29 1.85 -2.88
CA LEU A 11 7.59 0.76 -3.57
C LEU A 11 8.29 0.39 -4.88
N TYR A 12 8.68 1.40 -5.65
CA TYR A 12 9.37 1.20 -6.92
C TYR A 12 10.74 0.53 -6.72
N LEU A 13 11.52 0.97 -5.72
CA LEU A 13 12.79 0.35 -5.36
C LEU A 13 12.62 -1.13 -4.97
N LEU A 14 11.59 -1.47 -4.19
CA LEU A 14 11.31 -2.85 -3.81
C LEU A 14 10.97 -3.73 -5.01
N ILE A 15 10.15 -3.24 -5.94
CA ILE A 15 9.76 -3.99 -7.14
C ILE A 15 10.95 -4.25 -8.07
N ILE A 16 11.83 -3.27 -8.27
CA ILE A 16 12.96 -3.44 -9.20
C ILE A 16 14.14 -4.23 -8.59
N THR A 17 14.28 -4.24 -7.26
CA THR A 17 15.38 -4.94 -6.58
C THR A 17 15.06 -6.42 -6.35
N ASP A 18 13.79 -6.76 -6.14
CA ASP A 18 13.37 -8.15 -5.99
C ASP A 18 12.90 -8.73 -7.34
N LYS A 19 13.84 -9.41 -8.02
CA LYS A 19 13.58 -10.07 -9.31
C LYS A 19 12.57 -11.24 -9.23
N THR A 20 12.18 -11.67 -8.03
CA THR A 20 11.15 -12.70 -7.84
C THR A 20 9.74 -12.11 -7.89
N LEU A 21 9.60 -10.81 -7.62
CA LEU A 21 8.35 -10.06 -7.81
C LEU A 21 8.13 -9.84 -9.31
N GLN A 22 7.38 -10.74 -9.95
CA GLN A 22 6.89 -10.54 -11.32
C GLN A 22 5.75 -9.51 -11.38
N ILE A 23 5.98 -8.33 -10.77
CA ILE A 23 5.01 -7.25 -10.68
C ILE A 23 5.16 -6.36 -11.91
N ASN A 24 4.07 -6.20 -12.66
CA ASN A 24 4.00 -5.22 -13.74
C ASN A 24 3.19 -4.00 -13.27
N MET A 25 3.85 -2.85 -13.14
CA MET A 25 3.19 -1.59 -12.77
C MET A 25 3.07 -0.68 -13.99
N SER A 26 1.83 -0.40 -14.38
CA SER A 26 1.54 0.69 -15.31
C SER A 26 1.58 2.03 -14.59
N GLU A 27 1.79 3.12 -15.34
CA GLU A 27 1.73 4.48 -14.83
C GLU A 27 0.37 4.78 -14.15
N GLU A 28 -0.73 4.25 -14.69
CA GLU A 28 -2.06 4.37 -14.09
C GLU A 28 -2.14 3.74 -12.69
N LYS A 29 -1.54 2.55 -12.51
CA LYS A 29 -1.47 1.90 -11.18
C LYS A 29 -0.64 2.75 -10.22
N VAL A 30 0.49 3.29 -10.67
CA VAL A 30 1.34 4.17 -9.85
C VAL A 30 0.60 5.43 -9.41
N TYR A 31 -0.11 6.08 -10.34
CA TYR A 31 -0.90 7.26 -10.06
C TYR A 31 -1.98 6.97 -9.01
N LEU A 32 -2.76 5.91 -9.22
CA LEU A 32 -3.82 5.51 -8.29
C LEU A 32 -3.27 5.15 -6.90
N ILE A 33 -2.17 4.40 -6.84
CA ILE A 33 -1.48 4.05 -5.61
C ILE A 33 -1.06 5.30 -4.82
N SER A 34 -0.62 6.34 -5.53
CA SER A 34 -0.19 7.61 -4.93
C SER A 34 -1.39 8.38 -4.37
N GLU A 35 -2.49 8.47 -5.12
CA GLU A 35 -3.74 9.09 -4.65
C GLU A 35 -4.29 8.41 -3.39
N ILE A 36 -4.32 7.07 -3.38
CA ILE A 36 -4.78 6.30 -2.21
C ILE A 36 -3.81 6.53 -1.04
N TYR A 37 -2.49 6.54 -1.26
CA TYR A 37 -1.53 6.79 -0.19
C TYR A 37 -1.75 8.16 0.46
N GLU A 38 -1.97 9.22 -0.33
CA GLU A 38 -2.24 10.56 0.19
C GLU A 38 -3.47 10.60 1.12
N VAL A 39 -4.46 9.75 0.92
CA VAL A 39 -5.65 9.62 1.78
C VAL A 39 -5.33 8.90 3.10
N TYR A 40 -4.48 7.88 3.08
CA TYR A 40 -4.25 7.00 4.23
C TYR A 40 -2.94 7.27 5.00
N LYS A 41 -2.02 8.09 4.47
CA LYS A 41 -0.67 8.30 5.03
C LYS A 41 -0.62 8.79 6.49
N ASP A 42 -1.66 9.51 6.93
CA ASP A 42 -1.72 10.03 8.30
C ASP A 42 -2.29 9.01 9.31
N ILE A 43 -2.85 7.90 8.81
CA ILE A 43 -3.56 6.90 9.62
C ILE A 43 -2.85 5.53 9.58
N VAL A 44 -2.17 5.23 8.46
CA VAL A 44 -1.50 3.97 8.20
C VAL A 44 0.01 4.19 8.09
N MET A 45 0.79 3.35 8.75
CA MET A 45 2.26 3.39 8.62
C MET A 45 2.67 3.06 7.18
N GLU A 46 3.70 3.72 6.67
CA GLU A 46 4.15 3.55 5.30
C GLU A 46 4.48 2.08 4.97
N GLU A 47 5.10 1.34 5.90
CA GLU A 47 5.41 -0.08 5.69
C GLU A 47 4.16 -0.94 5.51
N GLU A 48 3.07 -0.63 6.22
CA GLU A 48 1.80 -1.34 6.07
C GLU A 48 1.16 -1.07 4.72
N PHE A 49 1.24 0.18 4.26
CA PHE A 49 0.75 0.58 2.95
C PHE A 49 1.51 -0.13 1.82
N ILE A 50 2.85 -0.17 1.92
CA ILE A 50 3.73 -0.90 0.99
C ILE A 50 3.33 -2.38 0.94
N LEU A 51 3.15 -3.02 2.09
CA LEU A 51 2.79 -4.45 2.16
C LEU A 51 1.44 -4.73 1.53
N CYS A 52 0.43 -3.90 1.79
CA CYS A 52 -0.89 -4.04 1.15
C CYS A 52 -0.78 -3.86 -0.37
N THR A 53 -0.05 -2.84 -0.82
CA THR A 53 0.16 -2.57 -2.25
C THR A 53 0.86 -3.72 -2.96
N LEU A 54 1.97 -4.23 -2.41
CA LEU A 54 2.69 -5.37 -2.96
C LEU A 54 1.81 -6.62 -3.07
N LYS A 55 1.01 -6.91 -2.03
CA LYS A 55 0.12 -8.06 -2.01
C LYS A 55 -0.91 -8.02 -3.14
N ILE A 56 -1.48 -6.84 -3.44
CA ILE A 56 -2.44 -6.69 -4.53
C ILE A 56 -1.75 -6.70 -5.89
N LEU A 57 -0.59 -6.04 -6.02
CA LEU A 57 0.20 -6.04 -7.26
C LEU A 57 0.61 -7.46 -7.67
N GLN A 58 0.97 -8.32 -6.72
CA GLN A 58 1.27 -9.74 -6.97
C GLN A 58 0.09 -10.52 -7.56
N MET A 59 -1.15 -10.08 -7.35
CA MET A 59 -2.34 -10.75 -7.89
C MET A 59 -2.62 -10.38 -9.36
N ASN A 60 -1.85 -9.45 -9.95
CA ASN A 60 -2.00 -9.02 -11.35
C ASN A 60 -3.45 -8.63 -11.73
N CYS A 61 -4.17 -7.98 -10.83
CA CYS A 61 -5.56 -7.56 -11.03
C CYS A 61 -5.69 -6.34 -11.97
N SER A 62 -6.91 -6.12 -12.47
CA SER A 62 -7.30 -4.91 -13.19
C SER A 62 -7.24 -3.68 -12.28
N ILE A 63 -7.14 -2.48 -12.84
CA ILE A 63 -7.03 -1.23 -12.06
C ILE A 63 -8.22 -1.00 -11.11
N ASN A 64 -9.45 -1.34 -11.55
CA ASN A 64 -10.64 -1.17 -10.72
C ASN A 64 -10.64 -2.12 -9.52
N LEU A 65 -10.26 -3.39 -9.75
CA LEU A 65 -10.13 -4.38 -8.68
C LEU A 65 -8.96 -4.03 -7.75
N PHE A 66 -7.88 -3.50 -8.30
CA PHE A 66 -6.72 -3.03 -7.54
C PHE A 66 -7.14 -1.99 -6.48
N GLN A 67 -7.92 -0.97 -6.87
CA GLN A 67 -8.41 0.04 -5.94
C GLN A 67 -9.22 -0.58 -4.80
N GLN A 68 -10.23 -1.38 -5.16
CA GLN A 68 -11.16 -1.98 -4.20
C GLN A 68 -10.44 -2.91 -3.22
N ASP A 69 -9.55 -3.76 -3.70
CA ASP A 69 -8.81 -4.70 -2.87
C ASP A 69 -7.82 -3.97 -1.94
N LEU A 70 -7.17 -2.91 -2.43
CA LEU A 70 -6.25 -2.12 -1.61
C LEU A 70 -6.99 -1.39 -0.49
N GLU A 71 -8.09 -0.70 -0.81
CA GLU A 71 -8.95 -0.05 0.17
C GLU A 71 -9.51 -1.05 1.19
N TYR A 72 -9.95 -2.23 0.74
CA TYR A 72 -10.44 -3.28 1.61
C TYR A 72 -9.36 -3.79 2.58
N LEU A 73 -8.15 -4.06 2.09
CA LEU A 73 -7.05 -4.52 2.95
C LEU A 73 -6.62 -3.47 3.97
N LEU A 74 -6.55 -2.20 3.56
CA LEU A 74 -6.22 -1.08 4.45
C LEU A 74 -7.28 -0.91 5.53
N ASN A 75 -8.56 -0.90 5.17
CA ASN A 75 -9.67 -0.80 6.12
C ASN A 75 -9.70 -1.97 7.11
N ASN A 76 -9.49 -3.19 6.63
CA ASN A 76 -9.42 -4.36 7.51
C ASN A 76 -8.27 -4.26 8.52
N ARG A 77 -7.10 -3.75 8.12
CA ARG A 77 -5.99 -3.52 9.05
C ARG A 77 -6.31 -2.43 10.06
N LEU A 78 -6.90 -1.32 9.62
CA LEU A 78 -7.32 -0.22 10.50
C LEU A 78 -8.32 -0.70 11.55
N ILE A 79 -9.39 -1.38 11.13
CA ILE A 79 -10.39 -1.94 12.06
C ILE A 79 -9.74 -2.92 13.04
N LYS A 80 -8.84 -3.78 12.55
CA LYS A 80 -8.13 -4.73 13.41
C LYS A 80 -7.26 -4.00 14.45
N LYS A 81 -6.56 -2.93 14.05
CA LYS A 81 -5.72 -2.13 14.94
C LYS A 81 -6.57 -1.42 16.00
N ILE A 82 -7.68 -0.80 15.60
CA ILE A 82 -8.67 -0.19 16.52
C ILE A 82 -9.20 -1.23 17.50
N ASN A 83 -9.61 -2.42 17.03
CA ASN A 83 -10.12 -3.47 17.90
C ASN A 83 -9.05 -4.00 18.87
N ILE A 84 -7.79 -4.05 18.45
CA ILE A 84 -6.66 -4.42 19.33
C ILE A 84 -6.41 -3.32 20.35
N GLU A 85 -6.43 -2.05 19.97
CA GLU A 85 -6.27 -0.91 20.90
C GLU A 85 -7.43 -0.88 21.91
N ILE A 86 -8.68 -1.10 21.48
CA ILE A 86 -9.84 -1.23 22.37
C ILE A 86 -9.70 -2.45 23.30
N ALA A 87 -9.27 -3.60 22.78
CA ALA A 87 -9.08 -4.81 23.58
C ALA A 87 -7.90 -4.71 24.55
N ASN A 88 -6.91 -3.88 24.22
CA ASN A 88 -5.74 -3.59 25.06
C ASN A 88 -5.97 -2.45 26.05
N GLY A 89 -7.14 -1.80 26.05
CA GLY A 89 -7.60 -0.89 27.11
C GLY A 89 -7.52 0.60 26.78
N CYS A 90 -8.33 1.50 27.36
CA CYS A 90 -9.02 1.44 28.66
C CYS A 90 -8.23 0.73 29.76
#